data_AF-A0A7C4U8L7-F1
#
_entry.id   AF-A0A7C4U8L7-F1
#
_cell.length_a   1.000
_cell.length_b   1.000
_cell.length_c   1.000
_cell.angle_alpha   90.00
_cell.angle_beta   90.00
_cell.angle_gamma   90.00
#
_symmetry.space_group_name_H-M   'P 1'
#
loop_
_entity.id
_entity.type
_entity.pdbx_description
1 polymer ?
#
loop_
_entity_poly.entity_id
_entity_poly.type
_entity_poly.pdbx_seq_one_letter_code
_entity_poly.pdbx_strand_id
1 'polypeptide(L)'
;MNTSFLSRIGQNWNNFWFKPGNPHTLSLMRVMAGIFVVYLHLAYTNDLQTFFGEHGWIDLKLAQEVRNGFPVYPPQTDWTAPTTNMYAPVDKQVRTTFFEWLRTLPADRQKRKDQLAFFYLWMSAEPQAAVDGIAFIQRLRIKLPEDRERATGYEGFDLVDPAERQRMLEAITNPPADPIERNKLVPQYIQKLDKDSYAERVRADAERTAASLPSDPKKIAQIMNHLAYQATVRAEQKKHSDPRNEFERTMQFIDEDLPNDAVERERILDYFGRWQIDERKLLAKGQNSWSIWYHVTNPTAMYVIHSAFLAVMVMFTLGLFTRVTSVLTWMAALCYVHRTSQVLFGMDVMMNICLTYLMFAPCASVLSLDRWLAVRKARRQLEEARRTGKDTRSFEAILSGPAPSVSANFVTRLFQVHFCFIYMAAGLSKLKGNAWWNHTALWGTIANPEFSPTVFAPYRWALTQLCEFRSLWELFMTGGVVFTLILEIGLPFLIWRPRLRPYLIIALVLFHTVIAIFMGLTVFGLFMMTLGMSFLSPEVVRRWIDSGMNLFSRGTEPPAAILPPSRVPVAGAEKLKA
;
A
#
# COMPACT_ATOMS: atom_id res chain seq x y z
N MET A 1 -18.60 36.26 35.79
CA MET A 1 -17.41 35.45 36.12
C MET A 1 -16.71 35.07 34.83
N ASN A 2 -15.47 35.52 34.62
CA ASN A 2 -14.67 35.12 33.46
C ASN A 2 -14.30 33.64 33.59
N THR A 3 -14.91 32.78 32.77
CA THR A 3 -14.42 31.40 32.59
C THR A 3 -12.95 31.45 32.19
N SER A 4 -12.10 30.70 32.89
CA SER A 4 -10.68 30.62 32.57
C SER A 4 -10.46 30.19 31.12
N PHE A 5 -9.33 30.58 30.54
CA PHE A 5 -8.96 30.19 29.17
C PHE A 5 -9.08 28.67 28.94
N LEU A 6 -8.62 27.87 29.91
CA LEU A 6 -8.70 26.41 29.88
C LEU A 6 -10.16 25.90 29.94
N SER A 7 -11.01 26.52 30.75
CA SER A 7 -12.45 26.19 30.80
C SER A 7 -13.12 26.44 29.45
N ARG A 8 -12.79 27.55 28.78
CA ARG A 8 -13.30 27.87 27.44
C ARG A 8 -12.82 26.87 26.38
N ILE A 9 -11.55 26.43 26.45
CA ILE A 9 -11.03 25.38 25.56
C ILE A 9 -11.80 24.07 25.78
N GLY A 10 -11.94 23.63 27.03
CA GLY A 10 -12.65 22.40 27.36
C GLY A 10 -14.12 22.44 26.91
N GLN A 11 -14.80 23.57 27.10
CA GLN A 11 -16.18 23.75 26.65
C GLN A 11 -16.28 23.73 25.11
N ASN A 12 -15.37 24.38 24.40
CA ASN A 12 -15.35 24.37 22.94
C ASN A 12 -15.03 22.98 22.39
N TRP A 13 -14.10 22.25 23.01
CA TRP A 13 -13.80 20.86 22.67
C TRP A 13 -15.02 19.96 22.84
N ASN A 14 -15.70 20.07 23.98
CA ASN A 14 -16.92 19.30 24.24
C ASN A 14 -18.06 19.67 23.28
N ASN A 15 -18.24 20.96 22.99
CA ASN A 15 -19.23 21.43 22.03
C ASN A 15 -18.92 20.97 20.60
N PHE A 16 -17.64 20.91 20.23
CA PHE A 16 -17.22 20.45 18.91
C PHE A 16 -17.61 18.99 18.69
N TRP A 17 -17.27 18.11 19.63
CA TRP A 17 -17.47 16.67 19.52
C TRP A 17 -18.86 16.19 19.94
N PHE A 18 -19.41 16.72 21.03
CA PHE A 18 -20.53 16.10 21.73
C PHE A 18 -21.85 16.88 21.72
N LYS A 19 -21.89 18.07 21.12
CA LYS A 19 -23.16 18.78 20.93
C LYS A 19 -24.11 17.94 20.06
N PRO A 20 -25.36 17.68 20.46
CA PRO A 20 -26.29 16.91 19.64
C PRO A 20 -26.45 17.49 18.22
N GLY A 21 -26.25 16.64 17.22
CA GLY A 21 -26.29 17.01 15.81
C GLY A 21 -27.40 16.29 15.05
N ASN A 22 -27.78 16.86 13.91
CA ASN A 22 -28.85 16.33 13.09
C ASN A 22 -28.33 15.17 12.17
N PRO A 23 -29.03 14.02 12.09
CA PRO A 23 -28.56 12.85 11.33
C PRO A 23 -28.93 12.79 9.84
N HIS A 24 -29.56 13.83 9.26
CA HIS A 24 -30.00 13.82 7.85
C HIS A 24 -28.84 13.60 6.88
N THR A 25 -27.74 14.36 7.04
CA THR A 25 -26.55 14.24 6.19
C THR A 25 -25.96 12.83 6.22
N LEU A 26 -25.83 12.23 7.42
CA LEU A 26 -25.32 10.87 7.58
C LEU A 26 -26.23 9.82 6.93
N SER A 27 -27.55 10.04 6.95
CA SER A 27 -28.51 9.15 6.28
C SER A 27 -28.39 9.21 4.76
N LEU A 28 -28.15 10.41 4.20
CA LEU A 28 -27.90 10.56 2.77
C LEU A 28 -26.54 9.98 2.38
N MET A 29 -25.49 10.21 3.17
CA MET A 29 -24.18 9.60 2.96
C MET A 29 -24.26 8.08 2.93
N ARG A 30 -25.06 7.46 3.81
CA ARG A 30 -25.31 6.00 3.81
C ARG A 30 -25.91 5.52 2.49
N VAL A 31 -26.91 6.22 1.95
CA VAL A 31 -27.51 5.85 0.66
C VAL A 31 -26.48 5.95 -0.46
N MET A 32 -25.76 7.07 -0.54
CA MET A 32 -24.75 7.31 -1.59
C MET A 32 -23.61 6.27 -1.52
N ALA A 33 -23.02 6.09 -0.33
CA ALA A 33 -22.00 5.08 -0.09
C ALA A 33 -22.51 3.68 -0.44
N GLY A 34 -23.71 3.32 0.02
CA GLY A 34 -24.33 2.02 -0.27
C GLY A 34 -24.52 1.75 -1.76
N ILE A 35 -24.98 2.74 -2.53
CA ILE A 35 -25.10 2.62 -4.00
C ILE A 35 -23.75 2.29 -4.62
N PHE A 36 -22.69 3.00 -4.23
CA PHE A 36 -21.35 2.77 -4.78
C PHE A 36 -20.75 1.43 -4.35
N VAL A 37 -20.98 1.01 -3.10
CA VAL A 37 -20.59 -0.31 -2.62
C VAL A 37 -21.28 -1.39 -3.44
N VAL A 38 -22.61 -1.30 -3.63
CA VAL A 38 -23.35 -2.28 -4.43
C VAL A 38 -22.83 -2.30 -5.87
N TYR A 39 -22.66 -1.13 -6.50
CA TYR A 39 -22.14 -1.04 -7.87
C TYR A 39 -20.77 -1.71 -8.01
N LEU A 40 -19.83 -1.37 -7.13
CA LEU A 40 -18.48 -1.92 -7.16
C LEU A 40 -18.48 -3.44 -7.05
N HIS A 41 -19.21 -3.96 -6.07
CA HIS A 41 -19.22 -5.41 -5.84
C HIS A 41 -20.03 -6.14 -6.88
N LEU A 42 -21.08 -5.53 -7.44
CA LEU A 42 -21.82 -6.09 -8.57
C LEU A 42 -20.91 -6.20 -9.80
N ALA A 43 -20.00 -5.25 -10.03
CA ALA A 43 -19.05 -5.32 -11.12
C ALA A 43 -18.11 -6.55 -11.02
N TYR A 44 -17.77 -6.98 -9.81
CA TYR A 44 -16.96 -8.20 -9.60
C TYR A 44 -17.69 -9.51 -9.92
N THR A 45 -19.01 -9.50 -10.09
CA THR A 45 -19.81 -10.74 -10.27
C THR A 45 -19.28 -11.60 -11.42
N ASN A 46 -18.97 -10.97 -12.57
CA ASN A 46 -18.57 -11.70 -13.77
C ASN A 46 -17.15 -12.25 -13.67
N ASP A 47 -16.27 -11.59 -12.91
CA ASP A 47 -14.84 -11.91 -12.81
C ASP A 47 -14.44 -12.45 -11.42
N LEU A 48 -15.42 -12.91 -10.63
CA LEU A 48 -15.21 -13.30 -9.23
C LEU A 48 -14.09 -14.35 -9.08
N GLN A 49 -14.07 -15.36 -9.94
CA GLN A 49 -13.02 -16.39 -9.98
C GLN A 49 -11.67 -15.81 -10.41
N THR A 50 -11.68 -14.95 -11.42
CA THR A 50 -10.50 -14.29 -11.97
C THR A 50 -9.78 -13.42 -10.93
N PHE A 51 -10.53 -12.73 -10.07
CA PHE A 51 -9.94 -11.87 -9.04
C PHE A 51 -9.64 -12.59 -7.72
N PHE A 52 -10.52 -13.49 -7.28
CA PHE A 52 -10.53 -14.00 -5.90
C PHE A 52 -10.49 -15.53 -5.79
N GLY A 53 -10.64 -16.26 -6.91
CA GLY A 53 -10.63 -17.72 -6.94
C GLY A 53 -9.24 -18.33 -6.67
N GLU A 54 -9.16 -19.66 -6.70
CA GLU A 54 -7.91 -20.39 -6.44
C GLU A 54 -6.81 -20.05 -7.44
N HIS A 55 -7.18 -19.94 -8.72
CA HIS A 55 -6.29 -19.61 -9.84
C HIS A 55 -6.50 -18.18 -10.36
N GLY A 56 -6.93 -17.27 -9.49
CA GLY A 56 -7.09 -15.85 -9.87
C GLY A 56 -5.75 -15.20 -10.25
N TRP A 57 -5.78 -13.93 -10.66
CA TRP A 57 -4.57 -13.16 -11.01
C TRP A 57 -3.48 -13.21 -9.93
N ILE A 58 -3.93 -13.17 -8.66
CA ILE A 58 -3.11 -13.55 -7.52
C ILE A 58 -3.71 -14.85 -6.98
N ASP A 59 -3.13 -15.95 -7.42
CA ASP A 59 -3.55 -17.29 -7.01
C ASP A 59 -3.49 -17.46 -5.48
N LEU A 60 -4.26 -18.41 -4.97
CA LEU A 60 -4.41 -18.58 -3.52
C LEU A 60 -3.07 -18.90 -2.84
N LYS A 61 -2.19 -19.66 -3.50
CA LYS A 61 -0.89 -20.05 -2.96
C LYS A 61 -0.01 -18.81 -2.79
N LEU A 62 0.14 -18.00 -3.82
CA LEU A 62 0.89 -16.76 -3.80
C LEU A 62 0.29 -15.77 -2.78
N ALA A 63 -1.04 -15.66 -2.71
CA ALA A 63 -1.69 -14.81 -1.73
C ALA A 63 -1.37 -15.25 -0.29
N GLN A 64 -1.35 -16.55 -0.01
CA GLN A 64 -0.96 -17.10 1.30
C GLN A 64 0.53 -16.92 1.59
N GLU A 65 1.41 -17.12 0.60
CA GLU A 65 2.85 -16.86 0.72
C GLU A 65 3.12 -15.40 1.08
N VAL A 66 2.48 -14.46 0.39
CA VAL A 66 2.60 -13.03 0.71
C VAL A 66 2.03 -12.74 2.09
N ARG A 67 0.81 -13.22 2.37
CA ARG A 67 0.15 -12.98 3.66
C ARG A 67 0.97 -13.47 4.85
N ASN A 68 1.65 -14.61 4.74
CA ASN A 68 2.37 -15.21 5.85
C ASN A 68 3.88 -14.87 5.83
N GLY A 69 4.43 -14.52 4.67
CA GLY A 69 5.87 -14.41 4.44
C GLY A 69 6.38 -13.01 4.17
N PHE A 70 5.54 -12.03 3.81
CA PHE A 70 6.02 -10.69 3.43
C PHE A 70 6.87 -10.03 4.54
N PRO A 71 8.08 -9.51 4.25
CA PRO A 71 8.98 -9.00 5.27
C PRO A 71 8.48 -7.68 5.85
N VAL A 72 8.35 -7.60 7.18
CA VAL A 72 8.07 -6.35 7.91
C VAL A 72 9.34 -5.89 8.60
N TYR A 73 9.88 -4.78 8.13
CA TYR A 73 11.11 -4.19 8.63
C TYR A 73 10.87 -3.47 9.97
N PRO A 74 11.82 -3.50 10.91
CA PRO A 74 11.76 -2.63 12.08
C PRO A 74 11.79 -1.16 11.64
N PRO A 75 11.04 -0.27 12.30
CA PRO A 75 11.12 1.16 12.03
C PRO A 75 12.54 1.64 12.30
N GLN A 76 13.08 2.45 11.39
CA GLN A 76 14.39 3.06 11.60
C GLN A 76 14.30 4.09 12.73
N THR A 77 15.04 3.85 13.81
CA THR A 77 15.11 4.74 14.96
C THR A 77 16.26 5.74 14.87
N ASP A 78 17.15 5.57 13.90
CA ASP A 78 18.26 6.45 13.61
C ASP A 78 18.33 6.80 12.12
N TRP A 79 19.14 7.81 11.79
CA TRP A 79 19.37 8.26 10.41
C TRP A 79 20.36 7.37 9.65
N THR A 80 20.71 6.21 10.22
CA THR A 80 21.70 5.33 9.62
C THR A 80 21.00 4.26 8.80
N ALA A 81 21.66 3.77 7.75
CA ALA A 81 21.06 2.76 6.88
C ALA A 81 20.70 1.49 7.66
N PRO A 82 19.68 0.74 7.22
CA PRO A 82 19.19 -0.42 7.95
C PRO A 82 20.30 -1.48 8.13
N THR A 83 20.14 -2.36 9.12
CA THR A 83 21.04 -3.51 9.34
C THR A 83 21.29 -4.23 8.03
N THR A 84 22.55 -4.26 7.62
CA THR A 84 22.96 -4.60 6.27
C THR A 84 22.77 -6.10 6.02
N ASN A 85 21.95 -6.43 5.03
CA ASN A 85 21.83 -7.79 4.49
C ASN A 85 22.90 -8.02 3.45
N MET A 86 23.32 -9.28 3.29
CA MET A 86 24.02 -9.70 2.08
C MET A 86 23.19 -9.35 0.83
N TYR A 87 23.82 -8.73 -0.17
CA TYR A 87 23.16 -8.44 -1.43
C TYR A 87 22.88 -9.72 -2.24
N ALA A 88 21.61 -10.14 -2.31
CA ALA A 88 21.18 -11.28 -3.11
C ALA A 88 21.11 -10.93 -4.61
N PRO A 89 21.33 -11.89 -5.53
CA PRO A 89 21.16 -11.64 -6.96
C PRO A 89 19.72 -11.21 -7.31
N VAL A 90 19.59 -10.19 -8.17
CA VAL A 90 18.29 -9.69 -8.64
C VAL A 90 17.63 -10.69 -9.59
N ASP A 91 18.41 -11.23 -10.52
CA ASP A 91 17.95 -12.27 -11.46
C ASP A 91 17.55 -13.54 -10.71
N LYS A 92 16.37 -14.09 -11.03
CA LYS A 92 15.79 -15.23 -10.31
C LYS A 92 16.60 -16.52 -10.52
N GLN A 93 17.15 -16.74 -11.71
CA GLN A 93 17.94 -17.95 -11.99
C GLN A 93 19.28 -17.87 -11.27
N VAL A 94 19.99 -16.75 -11.37
CA VAL A 94 21.24 -16.50 -10.64
C VAL A 94 21.02 -16.63 -9.13
N ARG A 95 19.92 -16.06 -8.61
CA ARG A 95 19.57 -16.17 -7.18
C ARG A 95 19.37 -17.62 -6.78
N THR A 96 18.60 -18.39 -7.55
CA THR A 96 18.37 -19.81 -7.26
C THR A 96 19.69 -20.57 -7.20
N THR A 97 20.53 -20.44 -8.24
CA THR A 97 21.85 -21.07 -8.32
C THR A 97 22.77 -20.66 -7.14
N PHE A 98 22.79 -19.38 -6.80
CA PHE A 98 23.62 -18.86 -5.72
C PHE A 98 23.23 -19.44 -4.36
N PHE A 99 21.92 -19.46 -4.05
CA PHE A 99 21.42 -20.04 -2.81
C PHE A 99 21.52 -21.58 -2.80
N GLU A 100 21.47 -22.27 -3.94
CA GLU A 100 21.82 -23.69 -4.04
C GLU A 100 23.29 -23.93 -3.67
N TRP A 101 24.23 -23.12 -4.18
CA TRP A 101 25.64 -23.22 -3.80
C TRP A 101 25.89 -22.98 -2.31
N LEU A 102 25.20 -22.00 -1.70
CA LEU A 102 25.29 -21.79 -0.25
C LEU A 102 24.84 -23.02 0.56
N ARG A 103 23.86 -23.79 0.05
CA ARG A 103 23.41 -25.05 0.68
C ARG A 103 24.45 -26.17 0.58
N THR A 104 25.26 -26.20 -0.48
CA THR A 104 26.28 -27.26 -0.67
C THR A 104 27.53 -27.05 0.16
N LEU A 105 27.73 -25.87 0.75
CA LEU A 105 28.86 -25.60 1.64
C LEU A 105 28.76 -26.46 2.92
N PRO A 106 29.89 -26.88 3.53
CA PRO A 106 29.91 -27.66 4.76
C PRO A 106 29.03 -27.11 5.89
N ALA A 107 28.43 -28.01 6.68
CA ALA A 107 27.68 -27.62 7.87
C ALA A 107 28.59 -27.01 8.96
N ASP A 108 29.80 -27.54 9.11
CA ASP A 108 30.78 -27.05 10.07
C ASP A 108 31.43 -25.73 9.61
N ARG A 109 31.49 -24.74 10.50
CA ARG A 109 32.03 -23.40 10.20
C ARG A 109 33.49 -23.45 9.78
N GLN A 110 34.32 -24.21 10.49
CA GLN A 110 35.75 -24.28 10.19
C GLN A 110 35.98 -24.93 8.83
N LYS A 111 35.29 -26.06 8.54
CA LYS A 111 35.36 -26.70 7.22
C LYS A 111 34.89 -25.79 6.08
N ARG A 112 33.86 -24.96 6.28
CA ARG A 112 33.46 -23.96 5.28
C ARG A 112 34.56 -22.93 5.05
N LYS A 113 35.13 -22.41 6.13
CA LYS A 113 36.19 -21.41 6.08
C LYS A 113 37.43 -21.96 5.36
N ASP A 114 37.80 -23.21 5.65
CA ASP A 114 38.91 -23.90 5.00
C ASP A 114 38.63 -24.18 3.50
N GLN A 115 37.37 -24.47 3.16
CA GLN A 115 36.97 -24.71 1.77
C GLN A 115 36.99 -23.41 0.95
N LEU A 116 36.56 -22.29 1.53
CA LEU A 116 36.51 -20.98 0.88
C LEU A 116 37.72 -20.10 1.21
N ALA A 117 38.79 -20.68 1.76
CA ALA A 117 39.95 -19.97 2.26
C ALA A 117 40.54 -19.00 1.23
N PHE A 118 40.57 -19.37 -0.04
CA PHE A 118 41.07 -18.51 -1.11
C PHE A 118 40.26 -17.21 -1.23
N PHE A 119 38.94 -17.26 -1.09
CA PHE A 119 38.10 -16.05 -1.10
C PHE A 119 38.35 -15.15 0.11
N TYR A 120 38.59 -15.73 1.28
CA TYR A 120 38.92 -14.98 2.50
C TYR A 120 40.26 -14.23 2.42
N LEU A 121 41.22 -14.70 1.62
CA LEU A 121 42.48 -13.97 1.37
C LEU A 121 42.23 -12.58 0.77
N TRP A 122 41.15 -12.43 0.01
CA TRP A 122 40.85 -11.20 -0.73
C TRP A 122 39.96 -10.23 0.04
N MET A 123 39.45 -10.62 1.22
CA MET A 123 38.61 -9.74 2.05
C MET A 123 39.35 -8.52 2.62
N SER A 124 40.68 -8.53 2.66
CA SER A 124 41.49 -7.38 3.08
C SER A 124 42.21 -6.69 1.92
N ALA A 125 42.14 -7.24 0.70
CA ALA A 125 42.84 -6.74 -0.48
C ALA A 125 42.11 -5.55 -1.13
N GLU A 126 42.78 -4.83 -2.05
CA GLU A 126 42.12 -3.80 -2.87
C GLU A 126 40.96 -4.40 -3.68
N PRO A 127 39.88 -3.64 -3.99
CA PRO A 127 38.73 -4.17 -4.74
C PRO A 127 39.11 -4.90 -6.03
N GLN A 128 40.11 -4.39 -6.76
CA GLN A 128 40.60 -5.02 -7.98
C GLN A 128 41.24 -6.40 -7.72
N ALA A 129 41.96 -6.57 -6.62
CA ALA A 129 42.57 -7.84 -6.27
C ALA A 129 41.52 -8.91 -5.94
N ALA A 130 40.39 -8.52 -5.32
CA ALA A 130 39.26 -9.42 -5.11
C ALA A 130 38.62 -9.86 -6.43
N VAL A 131 38.40 -8.92 -7.37
CA VAL A 131 37.91 -9.23 -8.72
C VAL A 131 38.86 -10.19 -9.44
N ASP A 132 40.17 -9.93 -9.41
CA ASP A 132 41.17 -10.77 -10.07
C ASP A 132 41.26 -12.17 -9.44
N GLY A 133 41.12 -12.28 -8.11
CA GLY A 133 41.07 -13.55 -7.39
C GLY A 133 39.82 -14.37 -7.74
N ILE A 134 38.65 -13.72 -7.78
CA ILE A 134 37.39 -14.34 -8.22
C ILE A 134 37.52 -14.81 -9.67
N ALA A 135 38.03 -13.96 -10.57
CA ALA A 135 38.26 -14.31 -11.97
C ALA A 135 39.26 -15.46 -12.13
N PHE A 136 40.26 -15.58 -11.24
CA PHE A 136 41.18 -16.72 -11.23
C PHE A 136 40.48 -18.02 -10.86
N ILE A 137 39.68 -18.06 -9.79
CA ILE A 137 38.88 -19.24 -9.43
C ILE A 137 37.92 -19.63 -10.55
N GLN A 138 37.32 -18.66 -11.23
CA GLN A 138 36.47 -18.92 -12.40
C GLN A 138 37.25 -19.59 -13.52
N ARG A 139 38.44 -19.06 -13.86
CA ARG A 139 39.33 -19.62 -14.89
C ARG A 139 39.88 -21.00 -14.55
N LEU A 140 39.93 -21.39 -13.27
CA LEU A 140 40.27 -22.78 -12.89
C LEU A 140 39.17 -23.78 -13.24
N ARG A 141 37.93 -23.31 -13.50
CA ARG A 141 36.76 -24.18 -13.68
C ARG A 141 36.13 -24.07 -15.05
N ILE A 142 36.05 -22.87 -15.62
CA ILE A 142 35.38 -22.62 -16.91
C ILE A 142 36.22 -21.76 -17.86
N LYS A 143 36.09 -22.04 -19.16
CA LYS A 143 36.68 -21.27 -20.25
C LYS A 143 35.73 -20.14 -20.65
N LEU A 144 36.31 -18.98 -20.96
CA LEU A 144 35.53 -17.89 -21.57
C LEU A 144 35.16 -18.30 -23.00
N PRO A 145 33.93 -18.04 -23.47
CA PRO A 145 33.52 -18.31 -24.84
C PRO A 145 34.45 -17.56 -25.82
N GLU A 146 34.91 -18.24 -26.87
CA GLU A 146 35.74 -17.62 -27.93
C GLU A 146 34.95 -16.57 -28.73
N ASP A 147 33.64 -16.80 -28.88
CA ASP A 147 32.71 -15.91 -29.54
C ASP A 147 31.93 -15.10 -28.49
N ARG A 148 32.21 -13.79 -28.43
CA ARG A 148 31.54 -12.87 -27.48
C ARG A 148 30.03 -12.77 -27.75
N GLU A 149 29.53 -13.08 -28.95
CA GLU A 149 28.09 -13.06 -29.26
C GLU A 149 27.36 -14.28 -28.66
N ARG A 150 28.05 -15.43 -28.52
CA ARG A 150 27.51 -16.63 -27.82
C ARG A 150 27.46 -16.49 -26.30
N ALA A 151 28.18 -15.52 -25.73
CA ALA A 151 28.26 -15.28 -24.28
C ALA A 151 27.05 -14.51 -23.70
N THR A 152 25.95 -14.38 -24.46
CA THR A 152 24.75 -13.69 -23.98
C THR A 152 24.02 -14.58 -22.96
N GLY A 153 23.91 -14.11 -21.71
CA GLY A 153 23.02 -14.73 -20.71
C GLY A 153 23.55 -15.99 -19.97
N TYR A 154 24.87 -16.12 -19.79
CA TYR A 154 25.55 -17.24 -19.08
C TYR A 154 25.63 -18.58 -19.86
N GLU A 155 25.32 -18.57 -21.15
CA GLU A 155 25.45 -19.74 -22.04
C GLU A 155 26.84 -19.83 -22.69
N GLY A 156 27.20 -21.00 -23.23
CA GLY A 156 28.40 -21.18 -24.04
C GLY A 156 29.73 -21.31 -23.29
N PHE A 157 29.69 -21.51 -21.97
CA PHE A 157 30.88 -21.79 -21.16
C PHE A 157 31.20 -23.28 -21.16
N ASP A 158 32.46 -23.63 -21.39
CA ASP A 158 32.96 -25.00 -21.29
C ASP A 158 33.79 -25.20 -20.03
N LEU A 159 33.87 -26.43 -19.52
CA LEU A 159 34.78 -26.77 -18.43
C LEU A 159 36.24 -26.67 -18.90
N VAL A 160 37.11 -26.27 -17.98
CA VAL A 160 38.56 -26.27 -18.21
C VAL A 160 39.09 -27.69 -18.17
N ASP A 161 40.02 -28.01 -19.08
CA ASP A 161 40.68 -29.30 -19.11
C ASP A 161 41.48 -29.54 -17.81
N PRO A 162 41.45 -30.74 -17.21
CA PRO A 162 42.20 -31.03 -15.98
C PRO A 162 43.70 -30.69 -16.06
N ALA A 163 44.35 -30.92 -17.20
CA ALA A 163 45.76 -30.60 -17.40
C ALA A 163 46.00 -29.09 -17.46
N GLU A 164 45.09 -28.34 -18.10
CA GLU A 164 45.14 -26.88 -18.14
C GLU A 164 44.92 -26.26 -16.75
N ARG A 165 43.96 -26.81 -15.99
CA ARG A 165 43.72 -26.43 -14.59
C ARG A 165 44.94 -26.70 -13.73
N GLN A 166 45.54 -27.88 -13.85
CA GLN A 166 46.74 -28.25 -13.10
C GLN A 166 47.91 -27.33 -13.43
N ARG A 167 48.12 -26.99 -14.71
CA ARG A 167 49.13 -26.02 -15.14
C ARG A 167 48.93 -24.65 -14.49
N MET A 168 47.70 -24.16 -14.38
CA MET A 168 47.40 -22.89 -13.69
C MET A 168 47.70 -22.96 -12.18
N LEU A 169 47.39 -24.08 -11.52
CA LEU A 169 47.69 -24.28 -10.09
C LEU A 169 49.19 -24.39 -9.82
N GLU A 170 49.93 -25.13 -10.65
CA GLU A 170 51.39 -25.28 -10.55
C GLU A 170 52.14 -23.96 -10.80
N ALA A 171 51.60 -23.10 -11.67
CA ALA A 171 52.19 -21.79 -11.93
C ALA A 171 52.20 -20.86 -10.70
N ILE A 172 51.40 -21.15 -9.65
CA ILE A 172 51.43 -20.39 -8.38
C ILE A 172 52.73 -20.65 -7.63
N THR A 173 53.18 -21.90 -7.58
CA THR A 173 54.37 -22.34 -6.83
C THR A 173 55.62 -22.30 -7.70
N ASN A 174 55.50 -22.68 -8.97
CA ASN A 174 56.56 -22.69 -9.98
C ASN A 174 56.18 -21.80 -11.18
N PRO A 175 56.25 -20.47 -11.04
CA PRO A 175 55.84 -19.56 -12.10
C PRO A 175 56.76 -19.65 -13.34
N PRO A 176 56.22 -19.56 -14.58
CA PRO A 176 57.02 -19.50 -15.78
C PRO A 176 58.04 -18.35 -15.76
N ALA A 177 59.20 -18.58 -16.41
CA ALA A 177 60.22 -17.56 -16.57
C ALA A 177 59.76 -16.40 -17.47
N ASP A 178 58.96 -16.69 -18.50
CA ASP A 178 58.36 -15.68 -19.37
C ASP A 178 57.28 -14.86 -18.60
N PRO A 179 57.45 -13.53 -18.44
CA PRO A 179 56.47 -12.69 -17.78
C PRO A 179 55.09 -12.67 -18.48
N ILE A 180 55.04 -12.85 -19.81
CA ILE A 180 53.79 -12.83 -20.56
C ILE A 180 52.98 -14.09 -20.23
N GLU A 181 53.60 -15.26 -20.34
CA GLU A 181 52.98 -16.53 -19.94
C GLU A 181 52.59 -16.54 -18.45
N ARG A 182 53.47 -16.05 -17.56
CA ARG A 182 53.19 -15.95 -16.13
C ARG A 182 51.95 -15.11 -15.81
N ASN A 183 51.81 -13.95 -16.46
CA ASN A 183 50.65 -13.06 -16.26
C ASN A 183 49.34 -13.64 -16.81
N LYS A 184 49.41 -14.53 -17.81
CA LYS A 184 48.22 -15.24 -18.32
C LYS A 184 47.74 -16.28 -17.31
N LEU A 185 48.67 -17.04 -16.71
CA LEU A 185 48.34 -18.14 -15.80
C LEU A 185 47.98 -17.66 -14.39
N VAL A 186 48.72 -16.70 -13.83
CA VAL A 186 48.57 -16.29 -12.42
C VAL A 186 48.36 -14.77 -12.32
N PRO A 187 47.30 -14.29 -11.64
CA PRO A 187 47.09 -12.87 -11.37
C PRO A 187 48.32 -12.17 -10.75
N GLN A 188 48.58 -10.93 -11.16
CA GLN A 188 49.74 -10.16 -10.69
C GLN A 188 49.79 -10.00 -9.17
N TYR A 189 48.64 -9.90 -8.50
CA TYR A 189 48.59 -9.78 -7.04
C TYR A 189 49.01 -11.07 -6.32
N ILE A 190 48.70 -12.25 -6.87
CA ILE A 190 49.19 -13.54 -6.32
C ILE A 190 50.71 -13.65 -6.49
N GLN A 191 51.25 -13.16 -7.61
CA GLN A 191 52.69 -13.16 -7.87
C GLN A 191 53.50 -12.32 -6.88
N LYS A 192 52.86 -11.36 -6.18
CA LYS A 192 53.48 -10.47 -5.19
C LYS A 192 53.53 -11.08 -3.78
N LEU A 193 52.91 -12.24 -3.56
CA LEU A 193 52.92 -12.94 -2.27
C LEU A 193 54.31 -13.58 -2.02
N ASP A 194 54.71 -13.68 -0.76
CA ASP A 194 55.98 -14.27 -0.35
C ASP A 194 56.07 -15.76 -0.76
N LYS A 195 57.09 -16.08 -1.57
CA LYS A 195 57.08 -17.27 -2.44
C LYS A 195 57.35 -18.58 -1.71
N ASP A 196 58.12 -18.57 -0.63
CA ASP A 196 58.69 -19.82 -0.11
C ASP A 196 57.81 -20.50 0.95
N SER A 197 56.92 -19.76 1.62
CA SER A 197 56.03 -20.31 2.66
C SER A 197 54.54 -20.22 2.33
N TYR A 198 54.14 -19.30 1.46
CA TYR A 198 52.72 -18.96 1.25
C TYR A 198 52.14 -19.54 -0.04
N ALA A 199 52.95 -19.72 -1.09
CA ALA A 199 52.49 -20.18 -2.41
C ALA A 199 51.80 -21.55 -2.37
N GLU A 200 52.34 -22.50 -1.60
CA GLU A 200 51.74 -23.84 -1.44
C GLU A 200 50.37 -23.79 -0.74
N ARG A 201 50.22 -22.92 0.26
CA ARG A 201 48.92 -22.70 0.93
C ARG A 201 47.92 -22.09 -0.04
N VAL A 202 48.30 -21.04 -0.77
CA VAL A 202 47.43 -20.38 -1.76
C VAL A 202 47.00 -21.32 -2.87
N ARG A 203 47.90 -22.18 -3.36
CA ARG A 203 47.57 -23.22 -4.34
C ARG A 203 46.50 -24.17 -3.80
N ALA A 204 46.71 -24.70 -2.59
CA ALA A 204 45.78 -25.62 -1.96
C ALA A 204 44.43 -24.96 -1.64
N ASP A 205 44.45 -23.69 -1.21
CA ASP A 205 43.24 -22.88 -0.98
C ASP A 205 42.47 -22.67 -2.30
N ALA A 206 43.17 -22.31 -3.39
CA ALA A 206 42.56 -22.09 -4.69
C ALA A 206 41.89 -23.36 -5.22
N GLU A 207 42.55 -24.51 -5.06
CA GLU A 207 42.01 -25.80 -5.46
C GLU A 207 40.75 -26.18 -4.65
N ARG A 208 40.79 -26.02 -3.32
CA ARG A 208 39.63 -26.26 -2.43
C ARG A 208 38.46 -25.34 -2.74
N THR A 209 38.71 -24.06 -2.93
CA THR A 209 37.68 -23.07 -3.25
C THR A 209 37.07 -23.34 -4.62
N ALA A 210 37.90 -23.62 -5.62
CA ALA A 210 37.41 -24.03 -6.94
C ALA A 210 36.57 -25.31 -6.86
N ALA A 211 36.91 -26.26 -5.98
CA ALA A 211 36.14 -27.49 -5.77
C ALA A 211 34.77 -27.28 -5.10
N SER A 212 34.54 -26.14 -4.43
CA SER A 212 33.24 -25.81 -3.82
C SER A 212 32.15 -25.46 -4.83
N LEU A 213 32.52 -25.13 -6.07
CA LEU A 213 31.63 -24.70 -7.12
C LEU A 213 30.92 -25.89 -7.81
N PRO A 214 29.70 -25.70 -8.33
CA PRO A 214 28.95 -26.74 -9.03
C PRO A 214 29.70 -27.27 -10.26
N SER A 215 29.28 -28.42 -10.79
CA SER A 215 29.88 -29.00 -12.01
C SER A 215 29.38 -28.35 -13.31
N ASP A 216 28.23 -27.69 -13.28
CA ASP A 216 27.62 -27.03 -14.43
C ASP A 216 28.34 -25.69 -14.74
N PRO A 217 28.93 -25.52 -15.95
CA PRO A 217 29.61 -24.29 -16.34
C PRO A 217 28.78 -23.02 -16.25
N LYS A 218 27.48 -23.11 -16.60
CA LYS A 218 26.55 -21.99 -16.53
C LYS A 218 26.37 -21.54 -15.09
N LYS A 219 26.16 -22.49 -14.18
CA LYS A 219 26.01 -22.20 -12.74
C LYS A 219 27.28 -21.59 -12.14
N ILE A 220 28.46 -22.07 -12.55
CA ILE A 220 29.74 -21.47 -12.16
C ILE A 220 29.81 -20.02 -12.62
N ALA A 221 29.52 -19.74 -13.89
CA ALA A 221 29.53 -18.38 -14.44
C ALA A 221 28.57 -17.44 -13.68
N GLN A 222 27.37 -17.91 -13.36
CA GLN A 222 26.37 -17.16 -12.60
C GLN A 222 26.88 -16.76 -11.20
N ILE A 223 27.44 -17.70 -10.44
CA ILE A 223 27.97 -17.45 -9.09
C ILE A 223 29.15 -16.49 -9.16
N MET A 224 30.12 -16.78 -10.02
CA MET A 224 31.37 -16.03 -10.08
C MET A 224 31.15 -14.60 -10.59
N ASN A 225 30.27 -14.39 -11.56
CA ASN A 225 29.93 -13.04 -12.03
C ASN A 225 29.21 -12.22 -10.95
N HIS A 226 28.33 -12.85 -10.16
CA HIS A 226 27.68 -12.18 -9.03
C HIS A 226 28.69 -11.77 -7.95
N LEU A 227 29.59 -12.68 -7.55
CA LEU A 227 30.65 -12.37 -6.58
C LEU A 227 31.60 -11.28 -7.10
N ALA A 228 31.97 -11.32 -8.38
CA ALA A 228 32.80 -10.30 -9.01
C ALA A 228 32.11 -8.94 -9.04
N TYR A 229 30.81 -8.89 -9.38
CA TYR A 229 30.01 -7.67 -9.31
C TYR A 229 30.00 -7.11 -7.88
N GLN A 230 29.72 -7.94 -6.88
CA GLN A 230 29.72 -7.55 -5.47
C GLN A 230 31.07 -6.97 -5.00
N ALA A 231 32.20 -7.46 -5.51
CA ALA A 231 33.53 -6.93 -5.18
C ALA A 231 33.73 -5.49 -5.67
N THR A 232 33.00 -5.06 -6.71
CA THR A 232 33.04 -3.68 -7.24
C THR A 232 32.04 -2.73 -6.58
N VAL A 233 31.00 -3.27 -5.93
CA VAL A 233 29.96 -2.50 -5.25
C VAL A 233 30.41 -2.16 -3.83
N ARG A 234 30.62 -0.88 -3.56
CA ARG A 234 30.97 -0.40 -2.21
C ARG A 234 29.83 -0.65 -1.23
N ALA A 235 30.19 -1.16 -0.06
CA ALA A 235 29.30 -1.32 1.07
C ALA A 235 29.35 -0.05 1.94
N GLU A 236 28.23 0.28 2.60
CA GLU A 236 28.22 1.34 3.60
C GLU A 236 28.98 0.89 4.86
N GLN A 237 29.91 1.73 5.31
CA GLN A 237 30.74 1.48 6.49
C GLN A 237 30.39 2.48 7.60
N LYS A 238 29.96 1.97 8.76
CA LYS A 238 29.75 2.76 9.99
C LYS A 238 30.94 2.62 10.94
N LYS A 239 31.59 1.46 10.94
CA LYS A 239 32.79 1.14 11.70
C LYS A 239 33.90 0.65 10.76
N HIS A 240 35.14 0.76 11.21
CA HIS A 240 36.29 0.25 10.46
C HIS A 240 36.25 -1.29 10.25
N SER A 241 35.53 -2.01 11.12
CA SER A 241 35.29 -3.45 11.02
C SER A 241 34.23 -3.83 9.99
N ASP A 242 33.48 -2.87 9.42
CA ASP A 242 32.39 -3.17 8.51
C ASP A 242 32.94 -3.51 7.11
N PRO A 243 32.28 -4.42 6.36
CA PRO A 243 32.65 -4.75 4.99
C PRO A 243 32.83 -3.52 4.10
N ARG A 244 33.90 -3.49 3.30
CA ARG A 244 34.21 -2.41 2.36
C ARG A 244 33.41 -2.52 1.06
N ASN A 245 33.04 -3.74 0.69
CA ASN A 245 32.23 -4.05 -0.49
C ASN A 245 31.21 -5.17 -0.18
N GLU A 246 30.28 -5.40 -1.11
CA GLU A 246 29.23 -6.41 -0.94
C GLU A 246 29.76 -7.85 -1.00
N PHE A 247 30.95 -8.07 -1.57
CA PHE A 247 31.59 -9.39 -1.58
C PHE A 247 32.10 -9.74 -0.18
N GLU A 248 32.78 -8.82 0.49
CA GLU A 248 33.18 -8.97 1.90
C GLU A 248 31.96 -9.19 2.80
N ARG A 249 30.85 -8.49 2.55
CA ARG A 249 29.60 -8.70 3.29
C ARG A 249 29.06 -10.12 3.08
N THR A 250 29.16 -10.65 1.87
CA THR A 250 28.77 -12.02 1.54
C THR A 250 29.67 -13.05 2.22
N MET A 251 30.99 -12.85 2.19
CA MET A 251 31.94 -13.73 2.85
C MET A 251 31.79 -13.70 4.38
N GLN A 252 31.51 -12.53 4.95
CA GLN A 252 31.17 -12.37 6.36
C GLN A 252 29.88 -13.13 6.70
N PHE A 253 28.83 -13.00 5.88
CA PHE A 253 27.59 -13.76 6.08
C PHE A 253 27.85 -15.28 6.08
N ILE A 254 28.67 -15.80 5.16
CA ILE A 254 29.00 -17.23 5.08
C ILE A 254 29.78 -17.73 6.31
N ASP A 255 30.67 -16.89 6.87
CA ASP A 255 31.47 -17.25 8.05
C ASP A 255 30.66 -17.13 9.34
N GLU A 256 29.95 -16.02 9.53
CA GLU A 256 29.38 -15.62 10.82
C GLU A 256 27.88 -15.94 10.94
N ASP A 257 27.12 -15.70 9.88
CA ASP A 257 25.65 -15.69 9.92
C ASP A 257 25.00 -16.96 9.35
N LEU A 258 25.68 -17.68 8.46
CA LEU A 258 25.16 -18.90 7.82
C LEU A 258 25.08 -20.04 8.85
N PRO A 259 23.89 -20.56 9.20
CA PRO A 259 23.75 -21.54 10.27
C PRO A 259 24.50 -22.83 9.99
N ASN A 260 24.99 -23.47 11.06
CA ASN A 260 25.60 -24.80 10.97
C ASN A 260 24.54 -25.91 11.01
N ASP A 261 23.42 -25.68 11.70
CA ASP A 261 22.28 -26.60 11.70
C ASP A 261 21.61 -26.62 10.32
N ALA A 262 21.37 -27.82 9.79
CA ALA A 262 20.86 -27.99 8.43
C ALA A 262 19.41 -27.50 8.28
N VAL A 263 18.58 -27.69 9.31
CA VAL A 263 17.16 -27.28 9.27
C VAL A 263 17.05 -25.77 9.36
N GLU A 264 17.82 -25.15 10.27
CA GLU A 264 17.88 -23.70 10.39
C GLU A 264 18.47 -23.06 9.12
N ARG A 265 19.55 -23.62 8.56
CA ARG A 265 20.14 -23.15 7.31
C ARG A 265 19.13 -23.17 6.17
N GLU A 266 18.42 -24.28 5.99
CA GLU A 266 17.44 -24.39 4.92
C GLU A 266 16.32 -23.35 5.08
N ARG A 267 15.81 -23.18 6.30
CA ARG A 267 14.78 -22.18 6.62
C ARG A 267 15.22 -20.75 6.28
N ILE A 268 16.44 -20.37 6.69
CA ILE A 268 16.98 -19.02 6.44
C ILE A 268 17.23 -18.81 4.95
N LEU A 269 17.88 -19.76 4.27
CA LEU A 269 18.22 -19.62 2.86
C LEU A 269 16.99 -19.67 1.94
N ASP A 270 15.96 -20.46 2.27
CA ASP A 270 14.70 -20.47 1.54
C ASP A 270 13.97 -19.12 1.64
N TYR A 271 13.83 -18.61 2.87
CA TYR A 271 13.21 -17.31 3.11
C TYR A 271 14.00 -16.18 2.44
N PHE A 272 15.33 -16.18 2.55
CA PHE A 272 16.21 -15.18 1.96
C PHE A 272 16.19 -15.27 0.42
N GLY A 273 16.17 -16.46 -0.17
CA GLY A 273 16.03 -16.65 -1.61
C GLY A 273 14.70 -16.08 -2.16
N ARG A 274 13.61 -16.14 -1.38
CA ARG A 274 12.29 -15.65 -1.77
C ARG A 274 12.11 -14.15 -1.56
N TRP A 275 12.54 -13.64 -0.40
CA TRP A 275 12.24 -12.28 0.07
C TRP A 275 13.44 -11.33 0.05
N GLN A 276 14.64 -11.85 -0.28
CA GLN A 276 15.89 -11.09 -0.37
C GLN A 276 16.29 -10.43 0.97
N ILE A 277 15.86 -11.02 2.08
CA ILE A 277 16.22 -10.61 3.44
C ILE A 277 16.34 -11.82 4.35
N ASP A 278 17.32 -11.76 5.26
CA ASP A 278 17.42 -12.69 6.38
C ASP A 278 16.24 -12.48 7.35
N GLU A 279 15.48 -13.54 7.58
CA GLU A 279 14.32 -13.54 8.47
C GLU A 279 14.62 -13.13 9.92
N ARG A 280 15.86 -13.30 10.39
CA ARG A 280 16.28 -12.93 11.76
C ARG A 280 16.36 -11.41 11.95
N LYS A 281 16.41 -10.65 10.85
CA LYS A 281 16.50 -9.18 10.85
C LYS A 281 15.13 -8.50 10.71
N LEU A 282 14.06 -9.28 10.70
CA LEU A 282 12.70 -8.77 10.57
C LEU A 282 12.06 -8.49 11.92
N LEU A 283 11.18 -7.49 11.96
CA LEU A 283 10.30 -7.26 13.09
C LEU A 283 9.18 -8.30 13.12
N ALA A 284 8.61 -8.61 11.97
CA ALA A 284 7.56 -9.61 11.79
C ALA A 284 7.57 -10.16 10.36
N LYS A 285 6.84 -11.24 10.14
CA LYS A 285 6.58 -11.82 8.82
C LYS A 285 5.10 -11.81 8.51
N GLY A 286 4.81 -11.55 7.25
CA GLY A 286 3.45 -11.50 6.74
C GLY A 286 2.73 -10.20 7.07
N GLN A 287 1.47 -10.15 6.66
CA GLN A 287 0.52 -9.11 7.03
C GLN A 287 -0.71 -9.76 7.65
N ASN A 288 -1.24 -9.13 8.69
CA ASN A 288 -2.48 -9.56 9.33
C ASN A 288 -3.66 -9.19 8.42
N SER A 289 -3.98 -10.07 7.47
CA SER A 289 -5.17 -9.95 6.61
C SER A 289 -6.09 -11.14 6.82
N TRP A 290 -7.40 -10.87 6.77
CA TRP A 290 -8.44 -11.88 6.92
C TRP A 290 -9.45 -11.75 5.79
N SER A 291 -9.85 -12.88 5.21
CA SER A 291 -10.90 -12.95 4.19
C SER A 291 -11.47 -14.36 4.11
N ILE A 292 -12.78 -14.47 3.91
CA ILE A 292 -13.43 -15.74 3.63
C ILE A 292 -12.92 -16.39 2.32
N TRP A 293 -12.45 -15.57 1.37
CA TRP A 293 -11.92 -16.02 0.08
C TRP A 293 -10.59 -16.78 0.19
N TYR A 294 -9.95 -16.79 1.37
CA TYR A 294 -8.82 -17.68 1.63
C TYR A 294 -9.23 -19.12 1.94
N HIS A 295 -10.51 -19.35 2.23
CA HIS A 295 -11.04 -20.61 2.74
C HIS A 295 -12.10 -21.23 1.82
N VAL A 296 -12.70 -20.43 0.93
CA VAL A 296 -13.74 -20.88 0.00
C VAL A 296 -13.31 -20.56 -1.42
N THR A 297 -12.95 -21.59 -2.18
CA THR A 297 -12.55 -21.49 -3.59
C THR A 297 -13.51 -22.18 -4.57
N ASN A 298 -14.43 -23.01 -4.08
CA ASN A 298 -15.44 -23.64 -4.92
C ASN A 298 -16.30 -22.57 -5.63
N PRO A 299 -16.43 -22.59 -6.97
CA PRO A 299 -17.13 -21.54 -7.71
C PRO A 299 -18.56 -21.31 -7.24
N THR A 300 -19.35 -22.36 -7.06
CA THR A 300 -20.75 -22.24 -6.60
C THR A 300 -20.83 -21.64 -5.22
N ALA A 301 -20.02 -22.11 -4.27
CA ALA A 301 -19.98 -21.56 -2.91
C ALA A 301 -19.56 -20.08 -2.91
N MET A 302 -18.60 -19.72 -3.77
CA MET A 302 -18.17 -18.32 -3.91
C MET A 302 -19.30 -17.43 -4.42
N TYR A 303 -20.03 -17.86 -5.46
CA TYR A 303 -21.19 -17.13 -5.95
C TYR A 303 -22.29 -16.99 -4.90
N VAL A 304 -22.58 -18.04 -4.12
CA VAL A 304 -23.58 -17.98 -3.03
C VAL A 304 -23.17 -16.95 -1.97
N ILE A 305 -21.92 -16.98 -1.50
CA ILE A 305 -21.41 -16.01 -0.52
C ILE A 305 -21.40 -14.60 -1.10
N HIS A 306 -20.99 -14.44 -2.35
CA HIS A 306 -20.98 -13.16 -3.06
C HIS A 306 -22.39 -12.57 -3.17
N SER A 307 -23.38 -13.38 -3.57
CA SER A 307 -24.79 -12.96 -3.63
C SER A 307 -25.33 -12.60 -2.24
N ALA A 308 -24.93 -13.32 -1.19
CA ALA A 308 -25.29 -12.97 0.18
C ALA A 308 -24.68 -11.63 0.61
N PHE A 309 -23.41 -11.37 0.26
CA PHE A 309 -22.77 -10.06 0.48
C PHE A 309 -23.48 -8.95 -0.27
N LEU A 310 -23.83 -9.15 -1.54
CA LEU A 310 -24.61 -8.17 -2.32
C LEU A 310 -25.97 -7.90 -1.68
N ALA A 311 -26.68 -8.94 -1.22
CA ALA A 311 -27.96 -8.77 -0.54
C ALA A 311 -27.81 -7.94 0.75
N VAL A 312 -26.77 -8.20 1.55
CA VAL A 312 -26.42 -7.40 2.72
C VAL A 312 -26.13 -5.95 2.36
N MET A 313 -25.35 -5.71 1.30
CA MET A 313 -25.03 -4.37 0.81
C MET A 313 -26.29 -3.63 0.34
N VAL A 314 -27.20 -4.30 -0.36
CA VAL A 314 -28.50 -3.73 -0.76
C VAL A 314 -29.36 -3.41 0.46
N MET A 315 -29.45 -4.32 1.43
CA MET A 315 -30.16 -4.04 2.70
C MET A 315 -29.53 -2.86 3.44
N PHE A 316 -28.20 -2.77 3.47
CA PHE A 316 -27.49 -1.63 4.05
C PHE A 316 -27.79 -0.34 3.29
N THR A 317 -27.90 -0.35 1.96
CA THR A 317 -28.25 0.80 1.10
C THR A 317 -29.70 1.25 1.25
N LEU A 318 -30.63 0.33 1.46
CA LEU A 318 -32.02 0.63 1.75
C LEU A 318 -32.26 1.00 3.23
N GLY A 319 -31.31 0.66 4.11
CA GLY A 319 -31.37 0.94 5.53
C GLY A 319 -32.34 -0.02 6.24
N LEU A 320 -32.18 -1.32 5.96
CA LEU A 320 -32.89 -2.42 6.60
C LEU A 320 -31.93 -3.15 7.55
N PHE A 321 -32.35 -3.34 8.80
CA PHE A 321 -31.53 -3.90 9.88
C PHE A 321 -30.17 -3.20 10.01
N THR A 322 -30.17 -1.86 9.90
CA THR A 322 -28.97 -1.07 9.61
C THR A 322 -27.84 -1.25 10.62
N ARG A 323 -28.17 -1.54 11.89
CA ARG A 323 -27.15 -1.82 12.93
C ARG A 323 -26.32 -3.07 12.62
N VAL A 324 -26.92 -4.07 11.98
CA VAL A 324 -26.27 -5.33 11.61
C VAL A 324 -25.68 -5.22 10.21
N THR A 325 -26.46 -4.70 9.25
CA THR A 325 -26.04 -4.65 7.84
C THR A 325 -24.90 -3.65 7.60
N SER A 326 -24.73 -2.61 8.43
CA SER A 326 -23.57 -1.71 8.34
C SER A 326 -22.26 -2.44 8.66
N VAL A 327 -22.24 -3.22 9.74
CA VAL A 327 -21.09 -4.03 10.16
C VAL A 327 -20.79 -5.11 9.13
N LEU A 328 -21.83 -5.85 8.70
CA LEU A 328 -21.65 -6.92 7.71
C LEU A 328 -21.21 -6.38 6.34
N THR A 329 -21.70 -5.22 5.92
CA THR A 329 -21.26 -4.56 4.67
C THR A 329 -19.78 -4.20 4.74
N TRP A 330 -19.32 -3.63 5.86
CA TRP A 330 -17.91 -3.33 6.07
C TRP A 330 -17.04 -4.59 6.07
N MET A 331 -17.45 -5.64 6.81
CA MET A 331 -16.73 -6.91 6.83
C MET A 331 -16.68 -7.59 5.45
N ALA A 332 -17.79 -7.55 4.70
CA ALA A 332 -17.86 -8.09 3.35
C ALA A 332 -16.91 -7.33 2.40
N ALA A 333 -16.92 -5.99 2.43
CA ALA A 333 -16.00 -5.17 1.63
C ALA A 333 -14.53 -5.47 1.96
N LEU A 334 -14.19 -5.65 3.25
CA LEU A 334 -12.84 -6.05 3.67
C LEU A 334 -12.42 -7.42 3.14
N CYS A 335 -13.34 -8.37 2.97
CA CYS A 335 -12.98 -9.69 2.43
C CYS A 335 -12.36 -9.58 1.03
N TYR A 336 -12.90 -8.71 0.17
CA TYR A 336 -12.36 -8.50 -1.18
C TYR A 336 -11.00 -7.81 -1.13
N VAL A 337 -10.90 -6.72 -0.34
CA VAL A 337 -9.65 -5.96 -0.18
C VAL A 337 -8.52 -6.82 0.37
N HIS A 338 -8.79 -7.62 1.40
CA HIS A 338 -7.77 -8.46 2.03
C HIS A 338 -7.36 -9.65 1.16
N ARG A 339 -8.27 -10.23 0.37
CA ARG A 339 -7.95 -11.38 -0.50
C ARG A 339 -6.97 -11.01 -1.62
N THR A 340 -7.11 -9.81 -2.17
CA THR A 340 -6.30 -9.34 -3.30
C THR A 340 -5.86 -7.89 -3.05
N SER A 341 -4.98 -7.70 -2.07
CA SER A 341 -4.48 -6.37 -1.68
C SER A 341 -3.67 -5.68 -2.79
N GLN A 342 -3.24 -6.43 -3.81
CA GLN A 342 -2.50 -5.92 -4.97
C GLN A 342 -3.36 -5.06 -5.89
N VAL A 343 -4.68 -5.26 -5.91
CA VAL A 343 -5.62 -4.43 -6.67
C VAL A 343 -6.29 -3.35 -5.80
N LEU A 344 -5.87 -3.22 -4.54
CA LEU A 344 -6.32 -2.15 -3.65
C LEU A 344 -6.05 -0.80 -4.31
N PHE A 345 -7.09 0.02 -4.40
CA PHE A 345 -7.01 1.38 -4.90
C PHE A 345 -7.49 2.39 -3.85
N GLY A 346 -7.22 3.69 -4.08
CA GLY A 346 -7.63 4.75 -3.17
C GLY A 346 -9.14 4.79 -2.92
N MET A 347 -9.95 4.34 -3.89
CA MET A 347 -11.39 4.19 -3.75
C MET A 347 -11.78 3.20 -2.64
N ASP A 348 -11.10 2.05 -2.53
CA ASP A 348 -11.36 1.05 -1.50
C ASP A 348 -11.08 1.58 -0.10
N VAL A 349 -10.03 2.41 0.02
CA VAL A 349 -9.66 3.08 1.26
C VAL A 349 -10.76 4.07 1.67
N MET A 350 -11.23 4.91 0.73
CA MET A 350 -12.30 5.88 1.01
C MET A 350 -13.63 5.19 1.36
N MET A 351 -13.96 4.11 0.64
CA MET A 351 -15.11 3.26 0.94
C MET A 351 -15.04 2.72 2.37
N ASN A 352 -13.92 2.11 2.75
CA ASN A 352 -13.77 1.50 4.08
C ASN A 352 -13.79 2.54 5.21
N ILE A 353 -13.18 3.73 5.02
CA ILE A 353 -13.31 4.84 5.98
C ILE A 353 -14.78 5.23 6.15
N CYS A 354 -15.52 5.35 5.04
CA CYS A 354 -16.93 5.70 5.06
C CYS A 354 -17.78 4.66 5.79
N LEU A 355 -17.64 3.39 5.42
CA LEU A 355 -18.37 2.28 6.03
C LEU A 355 -18.06 2.15 7.53
N THR A 356 -16.78 2.26 7.92
CA THR A 356 -16.35 2.19 9.33
C THR A 356 -17.08 3.22 10.17
N TYR A 357 -17.13 4.48 9.73
CA TYR A 357 -17.79 5.53 10.49
C TYR A 357 -19.31 5.41 10.48
N LEU A 358 -19.90 4.93 9.38
CA LEU A 358 -21.34 4.71 9.29
C LEU A 358 -21.84 3.59 10.23
N MET A 359 -21.00 2.64 10.63
CA MET A 359 -21.33 1.63 11.66
C MET A 359 -21.72 2.28 13.00
N PHE A 360 -21.09 3.40 13.35
CA PHE A 360 -21.33 4.13 14.59
C PHE A 360 -22.35 5.27 14.45
N ALA A 361 -22.84 5.50 13.24
CA ALA A 361 -23.71 6.63 12.91
C ALA A 361 -25.19 6.28 13.04
N PRO A 362 -26.07 7.20 13.47
CA PRO A 362 -27.52 7.05 13.40
C PRO A 362 -28.04 7.28 11.96
N CYS A 363 -27.41 6.63 10.98
CA CYS A 363 -27.63 6.81 9.55
C CYS A 363 -28.91 6.14 9.01
N ALA A 364 -29.66 5.47 9.89
CA ALA A 364 -30.97 4.87 9.61
C ALA A 364 -32.15 5.72 10.11
N SER A 365 -31.92 6.95 10.57
CA SER A 365 -32.96 7.74 11.26
C SER A 365 -33.89 8.53 10.34
N VAL A 366 -33.52 8.72 9.08
CA VAL A 366 -34.26 9.55 8.11
C VAL A 366 -34.64 8.74 6.87
N LEU A 367 -33.68 8.59 5.95
CA LEU A 367 -33.83 7.84 4.70
C LEU A 367 -33.55 6.37 5.00
N SER A 368 -34.51 5.58 5.46
CA SER A 368 -34.29 4.14 5.66
C SER A 368 -35.61 3.36 5.71
N LEU A 369 -35.56 2.07 5.35
CA LEU A 369 -36.68 1.16 5.56
C LEU A 369 -36.96 0.93 7.05
N ASP A 370 -35.93 0.87 7.90
CA ASP A 370 -36.07 0.77 9.36
C ASP A 370 -36.94 1.92 9.91
N ARG A 371 -36.67 3.14 9.46
CA ARG A 371 -37.43 4.34 9.86
C ARG A 371 -38.83 4.31 9.31
N TRP A 372 -39.01 3.94 8.04
CA TRP A 372 -40.32 3.84 7.41
C TRP A 372 -41.22 2.83 8.15
N LEU A 373 -40.70 1.65 8.48
CA LEU A 373 -41.39 0.64 9.27
C LEU A 373 -41.72 1.15 10.68
N ALA A 374 -40.78 1.82 11.35
CA ALA A 374 -41.00 2.40 12.67
C ALA A 374 -42.10 3.48 12.67
N VAL A 375 -42.12 4.36 11.67
CA VAL A 375 -43.17 5.38 11.49
C VAL A 375 -44.52 4.72 11.24
N ARG A 376 -44.59 3.71 10.35
CA ARG A 376 -45.84 3.00 10.06
C ARG A 376 -46.40 2.27 11.28
N LYS A 377 -45.53 1.65 12.08
CA LYS A 377 -45.92 1.01 13.36
C LYS A 377 -46.38 2.05 14.38
N ALA A 378 -45.67 3.16 14.53
CA ALA A 378 -46.01 4.23 15.45
C ALA A 378 -47.36 4.88 15.13
N ARG A 379 -47.71 5.08 13.85
CA ARG A 379 -49.04 5.59 13.45
C ARG A 379 -50.18 4.68 13.93
N ARG A 380 -50.06 3.37 13.67
CA ARG A 380 -51.05 2.37 14.09
C ARG A 380 -51.20 2.34 15.61
N GLN A 381 -50.08 2.35 16.33
CA GLN A 381 -50.08 2.31 17.80
C GLN A 381 -50.58 3.62 18.42
N LEU A 382 -50.36 4.77 17.77
CA LEU A 382 -50.87 6.06 18.21
C LEU A 382 -52.41 6.12 18.13
N GLU A 383 -52.99 5.62 17.04
CA GLU A 383 -54.46 5.56 16.89
C GLU A 383 -55.09 4.68 17.97
N GLU A 384 -54.49 3.52 18.24
CA GLU A 384 -54.93 2.62 19.31
C GLU A 384 -54.77 3.28 20.70
N ALA A 385 -53.60 3.87 20.98
CA ALA A 385 -53.32 4.52 22.26
C ALA A 385 -54.28 5.68 22.55
N ARG A 386 -54.62 6.48 21.52
CA ARG A 386 -55.63 7.56 21.63
C ARG A 386 -57.02 7.03 21.96
N ARG A 387 -57.40 5.87 21.41
CA ARG A 387 -58.69 5.21 21.74
C ARG A 387 -58.72 4.63 23.14
N THR A 388 -57.60 4.11 23.63
CA THR A 388 -57.52 3.45 24.94
C THR A 388 -57.02 4.35 26.07
N GLY A 389 -56.79 5.64 25.82
CA GLY A 389 -56.25 6.59 26.80
C GLY A 389 -54.82 6.29 27.28
N LYS A 390 -54.00 5.59 26.49
CA LYS A 390 -52.61 5.26 26.82
C LYS A 390 -51.66 6.41 26.46
N ASP A 391 -50.48 6.46 27.07
CA ASP A 391 -49.44 7.46 26.78
C ASP A 391 -49.04 7.44 25.29
N THR A 392 -49.15 8.59 24.63
CA THR A 392 -48.88 8.78 23.20
C THR A 392 -47.49 9.36 22.91
N ARG A 393 -46.78 9.84 23.94
CA ARG A 393 -45.56 10.67 23.79
C ARG A 393 -44.47 9.99 22.98
N SER A 394 -44.25 8.69 23.19
CA SER A 394 -43.23 7.93 22.45
C SER A 394 -43.55 7.81 20.96
N PHE A 395 -44.82 7.64 20.59
CA PHE A 395 -45.23 7.52 19.19
C PHE A 395 -45.19 8.88 18.50
N GLU A 396 -45.65 9.93 19.18
CA GLU A 396 -45.60 11.30 18.67
C GLU A 396 -44.16 11.79 18.48
N ALA A 397 -43.25 11.43 19.40
CA ALA A 397 -41.82 11.69 19.23
C ALA A 397 -41.27 11.01 17.96
N ILE A 398 -41.62 9.74 17.69
CA ILE A 398 -41.23 9.08 16.44
C ILE A 398 -41.78 9.83 15.23
N LEU A 399 -43.04 10.29 15.26
CA LEU A 399 -43.67 10.97 14.12
C LEU A 399 -43.14 12.39 13.88
N SER A 400 -42.67 13.09 14.92
CA SER A 400 -42.12 14.44 14.83
C SER A 400 -40.83 14.57 14.01
N GLY A 401 -40.15 13.44 13.76
CA GLY A 401 -38.91 13.40 13.00
C GLY A 401 -37.72 12.84 13.79
N PRO A 402 -36.53 12.79 13.16
CA PRO A 402 -35.31 12.35 13.83
C PRO A 402 -34.85 13.37 14.87
N ALA A 403 -34.63 12.94 16.11
CA ALA A 403 -34.04 13.80 17.14
C ALA A 403 -32.53 13.98 16.90
N PRO A 404 -31.97 15.19 17.15
CA PRO A 404 -30.53 15.38 17.20
C PRO A 404 -29.88 14.46 18.24
N SER A 405 -28.68 13.95 17.95
CA SER A 405 -27.96 13.05 18.85
C SER A 405 -26.47 13.36 18.91
N VAL A 406 -25.85 13.01 20.05
CA VAL A 406 -24.40 13.15 20.27
C VAL A 406 -23.62 12.34 19.23
N SER A 407 -24.02 11.09 19.01
CA SER A 407 -23.38 10.19 18.03
C SER A 407 -23.42 10.77 16.60
N ALA A 408 -24.54 11.40 16.17
CA ALA A 408 -24.61 12.05 14.86
C ALA A 408 -23.55 13.14 14.69
N ASN A 409 -23.39 14.02 15.68
CA ASN A 409 -22.38 15.07 15.60
C ASN A 409 -20.97 14.49 15.70
N PHE A 410 -20.74 13.58 16.64
CA PHE A 410 -19.43 12.95 16.84
C PHE A 410 -18.92 12.29 15.55
N VAL A 411 -19.75 11.45 14.91
CA VAL A 411 -19.37 10.80 13.64
C VAL A 411 -19.22 11.82 12.50
N THR A 412 -20.08 12.84 12.43
CA THR A 412 -19.91 13.92 11.44
C THR A 412 -18.57 14.63 11.62
N ARG A 413 -18.12 14.88 12.86
CA ARG A 413 -16.80 15.47 13.13
C ARG A 413 -15.67 14.52 12.78
N LEU A 414 -15.80 13.21 13.02
CA LEU A 414 -14.82 12.23 12.59
C LEU A 414 -14.63 12.27 11.07
N PHE A 415 -15.73 12.30 10.31
CA PHE A 415 -15.67 12.49 8.85
C PHE A 415 -14.93 13.77 8.47
N GLN A 416 -15.33 14.91 9.04
CA GLN A 416 -14.72 16.20 8.70
C GLN A 416 -13.23 16.26 9.03
N VAL A 417 -12.83 15.80 10.22
CA VAL A 417 -11.42 15.80 10.65
C VAL A 417 -10.59 14.85 9.79
N HIS A 418 -11.07 13.63 9.55
CA HIS A 418 -10.36 12.66 8.72
C HIS A 418 -10.23 13.16 7.27
N PHE A 419 -11.28 13.77 6.72
CA PHE A 419 -11.24 14.39 5.39
C PHE A 419 -10.20 15.51 5.30
N CYS A 420 -10.11 16.37 6.33
CA CYS A 420 -9.07 17.39 6.43
C CYS A 420 -7.66 16.77 6.44
N PHE A 421 -7.46 15.66 7.15
CA PHE A 421 -6.18 14.94 7.13
C PHE A 421 -5.83 14.38 5.76
N ILE A 422 -6.80 13.76 5.06
CA ILE A 422 -6.61 13.24 3.70
C ILE A 422 -6.16 14.37 2.76
N TYR A 423 -6.84 15.52 2.81
CA TYR A 423 -6.51 16.70 1.97
C TYR A 423 -5.14 17.26 2.29
N MET A 424 -4.84 17.45 3.58
CA MET A 424 -3.54 17.98 4.00
C MET A 424 -2.40 17.06 3.58
N ALA A 425 -2.52 15.76 3.84
CA ALA A 425 -1.51 14.78 3.51
C ALA A 425 -1.31 14.70 1.98
N ALA A 426 -2.40 14.70 1.22
CA ALA A 426 -2.35 14.74 -0.24
C ALA A 426 -1.62 15.98 -0.75
N GLY A 427 -1.95 17.18 -0.26
CA GLY A 427 -1.33 18.43 -0.69
C GLY A 427 0.15 18.54 -0.31
N LEU A 428 0.48 18.23 0.95
CA LEU A 428 1.88 18.28 1.43
C LEU A 428 2.76 17.24 0.73
N SER A 429 2.23 16.05 0.43
CA SER A 429 2.99 15.02 -0.29
C SER A 429 3.39 15.47 -1.70
N LYS A 430 2.55 16.26 -2.37
CA LYS A 430 2.80 16.79 -3.72
C LYS A 430 3.95 17.79 -3.75
N LEU A 431 4.12 18.59 -2.69
CA LEU A 431 5.23 19.55 -2.56
C LEU A 431 6.61 18.86 -2.58
N LYS A 432 6.69 17.54 -2.36
CA LYS A 432 7.94 16.78 -2.42
C LYS A 432 8.41 16.49 -3.86
N GLY A 433 7.52 16.58 -4.86
CA GLY A 433 7.83 16.17 -6.23
C GLY A 433 8.12 17.34 -7.16
N ASN A 434 9.23 17.29 -7.90
CA ASN A 434 9.61 18.32 -8.88
C ASN A 434 8.54 18.59 -9.94
N ALA A 435 7.74 17.58 -10.30
CA ALA A 435 6.66 17.71 -11.27
C ALA A 435 5.58 18.75 -10.87
N TRP A 436 5.36 18.95 -9.56
CA TRP A 436 4.41 19.95 -9.08
C TRP A 436 5.00 21.36 -9.17
N TRP A 437 6.30 21.51 -8.91
CA TRP A 437 7.00 22.79 -8.97
C TRP A 437 7.23 23.28 -10.40
N ASN A 438 7.45 22.39 -11.36
CA ASN A 438 7.58 22.74 -12.77
C ASN A 438 6.23 22.69 -13.53
N HIS A 439 5.12 22.53 -12.81
CA HIS A 439 3.74 22.49 -13.30
C HIS A 439 3.39 21.32 -14.24
N THR A 440 4.27 20.33 -14.42
CA THR A 440 4.03 19.19 -15.34
C THR A 440 3.22 18.05 -14.72
N ALA A 441 2.97 18.07 -13.41
CA ALA A 441 2.29 16.99 -12.69
C ALA A 441 0.93 16.60 -13.28
N LEU A 442 0.11 17.58 -13.67
CA LEU A 442 -1.20 17.31 -14.28
C LEU A 442 -1.06 16.56 -15.60
N TRP A 443 -0.08 16.90 -16.44
CA TRP A 443 0.13 16.25 -17.73
C TRP A 443 0.36 14.74 -17.58
N GLY A 444 1.21 14.34 -16.62
CA GLY A 444 1.48 12.94 -16.32
C GLY A 444 0.27 12.13 -15.86
N THR A 445 -0.84 12.79 -15.50
CA THR A 445 -2.09 12.13 -15.11
C THR A 445 -3.12 12.10 -16.25
N ILE A 446 -3.29 13.21 -16.96
CA ILE A 446 -4.35 13.32 -17.99
C ILE A 446 -3.93 12.70 -19.32
N ALA A 447 -2.63 12.59 -19.61
CA ALA A 447 -2.10 12.02 -20.84
C ALA A 447 -1.61 10.57 -20.68
N ASN A 448 -1.72 9.98 -19.49
CA ASN A 448 -1.31 8.61 -19.23
C ASN A 448 -2.40 7.61 -19.68
N PRO A 449 -2.15 6.75 -20.69
CA PRO A 449 -3.15 5.81 -21.18
C PRO A 449 -3.63 4.76 -20.17
N GLU A 450 -2.83 4.49 -19.13
CA GLU A 450 -3.22 3.57 -18.05
C GLU A 450 -4.24 4.18 -17.08
N PHE A 451 -4.35 5.50 -17.06
CA PHE A 451 -5.10 6.24 -16.06
C PHE A 451 -6.21 7.10 -16.67
N SER A 452 -6.01 7.65 -17.86
CA SER A 452 -6.96 8.56 -18.49
C SER A 452 -7.70 7.89 -19.66
N PRO A 453 -8.91 8.35 -20.01
CA PRO A 453 -9.72 7.80 -21.09
C PRO A 453 -9.20 8.13 -22.50
N THR A 454 -7.88 8.03 -22.72
CA THR A 454 -7.20 8.24 -24.02
C THR A 454 -7.65 7.28 -25.11
N VAL A 455 -8.35 6.20 -24.79
CA VAL A 455 -8.94 5.32 -25.81
C VAL A 455 -10.10 6.02 -26.54
N PHE A 456 -10.79 6.95 -25.88
CA PHE A 456 -11.93 7.65 -26.44
C PHE A 456 -11.50 8.80 -27.34
N ALA A 457 -11.94 8.78 -28.60
CA ALA A 457 -11.55 9.76 -29.61
C ALA A 457 -11.81 11.23 -29.21
N PRO A 458 -12.96 11.59 -28.58
CA PRO A 458 -13.21 12.96 -28.13
C PRO A 458 -12.19 13.43 -27.09
N TYR A 459 -11.75 12.53 -26.20
CA TYR A 459 -10.77 12.85 -25.17
C TYR A 459 -9.38 13.09 -25.78
N ARG A 460 -8.95 12.21 -26.70
CA ARG A 460 -7.68 12.42 -27.44
C ARG A 460 -7.68 13.73 -28.20
N TRP A 461 -8.77 14.02 -28.91
CA TRP A 461 -8.92 15.28 -29.63
C TRP A 461 -8.74 16.48 -28.69
N ALA A 462 -9.40 16.48 -27.53
CA ALA A 462 -9.28 17.56 -26.55
C ALA A 462 -7.83 17.73 -26.04
N LEU A 463 -7.10 16.64 -25.79
CA LEU A 463 -5.69 16.71 -25.41
C LEU A 463 -4.80 17.25 -26.54
N THR A 464 -5.05 16.84 -27.79
CA THR A 464 -4.32 17.36 -28.95
C THR A 464 -4.55 18.86 -29.10
N GLN A 465 -5.80 19.33 -29.00
CA GLN A 465 -6.12 20.75 -29.04
C GLN A 465 -5.43 21.52 -27.90
N LEU A 466 -5.41 20.95 -26.69
CA LEU A 466 -4.70 21.57 -25.57
C LEU A 466 -3.21 21.77 -25.88
N CYS A 467 -2.55 20.78 -26.51
CA CYS A 467 -1.15 20.85 -26.90
C CYS A 467 -0.85 21.75 -28.10
N GLU A 468 -1.79 21.85 -29.06
CA GLU A 468 -1.66 22.74 -30.21
C GLU A 468 -1.57 24.21 -29.78
N PHE A 469 -2.26 24.57 -28.70
CA PHE A 469 -2.25 25.92 -28.13
C PHE A 469 -1.38 26.01 -26.87
N ARG A 470 -0.09 26.30 -27.03
CA ARG A 470 0.87 26.40 -25.93
C ARG A 470 0.39 27.23 -24.74
N SER A 471 -0.18 28.42 -24.97
CA SER A 471 -0.66 29.29 -23.90
C SER A 471 -1.84 28.70 -23.13
N LEU A 472 -2.73 27.98 -23.82
CA LEU A 472 -3.84 27.26 -23.20
C LEU A 472 -3.32 26.09 -22.35
N TRP A 473 -2.33 25.34 -22.87
CA TRP A 473 -1.66 24.29 -22.14
C TRP A 473 -1.01 24.83 -20.86
N GLU A 474 -0.21 25.90 -20.95
CA GLU A 474 0.49 26.50 -19.82
C GLU A 474 -0.48 27.04 -18.76
N LEU A 475 -1.58 27.67 -19.19
CA LEU A 475 -2.63 28.14 -18.29
C LEU A 475 -3.34 26.99 -17.58
N PHE A 476 -3.69 25.92 -18.31
CA PHE A 476 -4.37 24.76 -17.72
C PHE A 476 -3.47 24.01 -16.74
N MET A 477 -2.20 23.76 -17.10
CA MET A 477 -1.25 23.07 -16.24
C MET A 477 -0.93 23.87 -14.98
N THR A 478 -0.54 25.13 -15.14
CA THR A 478 -0.17 26.00 -14.02
C THR A 478 -1.40 26.27 -13.14
N GLY A 479 -2.53 26.64 -13.74
CA GLY A 479 -3.77 26.91 -13.04
C GLY A 479 -4.28 25.69 -12.28
N GLY A 480 -4.25 24.51 -12.89
CA GLY A 480 -4.68 23.27 -12.26
C GLY A 480 -3.77 22.83 -11.11
N VAL A 481 -2.45 22.97 -11.24
CA VAL A 481 -1.50 22.71 -10.15
C VAL A 481 -1.74 23.67 -8.98
N VAL A 482 -1.80 24.97 -9.24
CA VAL A 482 -2.00 25.98 -8.20
C VAL A 482 -3.36 25.79 -7.51
N PHE A 483 -4.42 25.55 -8.28
CA PHE A 483 -5.75 25.24 -7.75
C PHE A 483 -5.71 24.02 -6.83
N THR A 484 -5.08 22.93 -7.27
CA THR A 484 -4.97 21.68 -6.50
C THR A 484 -4.27 21.93 -5.17
N LEU A 485 -3.09 22.58 -5.18
CA LEU A 485 -2.32 22.83 -3.97
C LEU A 485 -3.03 23.78 -3.01
N ILE A 486 -3.64 24.86 -3.51
CA ILE A 486 -4.41 25.80 -2.67
C ILE A 486 -5.60 25.09 -2.04
N LEU A 487 -6.34 24.29 -2.82
CA LEU A 487 -7.49 23.57 -2.31
C LEU A 487 -7.08 22.53 -1.27
N GLU A 488 -6.11 21.67 -1.56
CA GLU A 488 -5.72 20.57 -0.68
C GLU A 488 -5.09 21.05 0.63
N ILE A 489 -4.19 22.04 0.56
CA ILE A 489 -3.50 22.57 1.75
C ILE A 489 -4.41 23.58 2.49
N GLY A 490 -5.21 24.36 1.78
CA GLY A 490 -6.05 25.40 2.35
C GLY A 490 -7.36 24.90 2.97
N LEU A 491 -7.99 23.86 2.38
CA LEU A 491 -9.29 23.35 2.82
C LEU A 491 -9.33 22.99 4.32
N PRO A 492 -8.33 22.27 4.89
CA PRO A 492 -8.32 21.89 6.30
C PRO A 492 -8.48 23.06 7.28
N PHE A 493 -8.03 24.26 6.89
CA PHE A 493 -8.11 25.47 7.71
C PHE A 493 -9.33 26.32 7.38
N LEU A 494 -9.66 26.46 6.10
CA LEU A 494 -10.65 27.42 5.62
C LEU A 494 -12.09 26.89 5.66
N ILE A 495 -12.30 25.57 5.58
CA ILE A 495 -13.65 24.95 5.51
C ILE A 495 -14.51 25.23 6.75
N TRP A 496 -13.87 25.50 7.89
CA TRP A 496 -14.54 25.80 9.15
C TRP A 496 -15.18 27.18 9.15
N ARG A 497 -14.75 28.10 8.27
CA ARG A 497 -15.31 29.45 8.13
C ARG A 497 -16.64 29.40 7.36
N PRO A 498 -17.78 29.77 7.96
CA PRO A 498 -19.10 29.61 7.32
C PRO A 498 -19.24 30.34 5.96
N ARG A 499 -18.56 31.48 5.78
CA ARG A 499 -18.59 32.24 4.52
C ARG A 499 -17.81 31.59 3.38
N LEU A 500 -16.70 30.91 3.70
CA LEU A 500 -15.85 30.27 2.70
C LEU A 500 -16.30 28.84 2.37
N ARG A 501 -16.99 28.19 3.32
CA ARG A 501 -17.39 26.79 3.21
C ARG A 501 -18.14 26.45 1.91
N PRO A 502 -19.15 27.20 1.45
CA PRO A 502 -19.86 26.85 0.22
C PRO A 502 -18.93 26.85 -1.00
N TYR A 503 -18.03 27.84 -1.11
CA TYR A 503 -17.07 27.93 -2.22
C TYR A 503 -16.06 26.79 -2.20
N LEU A 504 -15.58 26.39 -1.02
CA LEU A 504 -14.68 25.25 -0.88
C LEU A 504 -15.36 23.92 -1.20
N ILE A 505 -16.64 23.76 -0.86
CA ILE A 505 -17.44 22.58 -1.25
C ILE A 505 -17.66 22.56 -2.77
N ILE A 506 -17.93 23.70 -3.40
CA ILE A 506 -18.04 23.81 -4.87
C ILE A 506 -16.70 23.47 -5.53
N ALA A 507 -15.59 24.03 -5.04
CA ALA A 507 -14.25 23.74 -5.53
C ALA A 507 -13.91 22.25 -5.35
N LEU A 508 -14.28 21.66 -4.21
CA LEU A 508 -14.16 20.23 -3.94
C LEU A 508 -14.92 19.37 -4.96
N VAL A 509 -16.19 19.69 -5.21
CA VAL A 509 -17.03 18.96 -6.18
C VAL A 509 -16.49 19.13 -7.60
N LEU A 510 -16.06 20.33 -7.98
CA LEU A 510 -15.42 20.59 -9.27
C LEU A 510 -14.14 19.76 -9.41
N PHE A 511 -13.30 19.77 -8.38
CA PHE A 511 -12.03 19.04 -8.36
C PHE A 511 -12.23 17.55 -8.58
N HIS A 512 -13.15 16.91 -7.84
CA HIS A 512 -13.43 15.48 -8.02
C HIS A 512 -14.18 15.15 -9.30
N THR A 513 -14.99 16.08 -9.83
CA THR A 513 -15.61 15.92 -11.15
C THR A 513 -14.55 15.91 -12.25
N VAL A 514 -13.58 16.84 -12.19
CA VAL A 514 -12.46 16.90 -13.15
C VAL A 514 -11.62 15.63 -13.06
N ILE A 515 -11.29 15.16 -11.86
CA ILE A 515 -10.58 13.89 -11.67
C ILE A 515 -11.39 12.72 -12.25
N ALA A 516 -12.69 12.64 -11.97
CA ALA A 516 -13.53 11.55 -12.48
C ALA A 516 -13.58 11.50 -14.01
N ILE A 517 -13.61 12.66 -14.69
CA ILE A 517 -13.69 12.76 -16.15
C ILE A 517 -12.32 12.57 -16.81
N PHE A 518 -11.30 13.27 -16.34
CA PHE A 518 -9.99 13.29 -17.00
C PHE A 518 -9.06 12.16 -16.57
N MET A 519 -9.32 11.54 -15.43
CA MET A 519 -8.49 10.47 -14.88
C MET A 519 -9.25 9.14 -14.73
N GLY A 520 -10.47 9.02 -15.27
CA GLY A 520 -11.25 7.79 -15.21
C GLY A 520 -11.63 7.30 -13.79
N LEU A 521 -11.33 8.09 -12.75
CA LEU A 521 -11.47 7.72 -11.35
C LEU A 521 -12.88 8.00 -10.80
N THR A 522 -13.91 7.55 -11.49
CA THR A 522 -15.30 7.96 -11.20
C THR A 522 -15.74 7.56 -9.79
N VAL A 523 -15.59 6.29 -9.41
CA VAL A 523 -16.05 5.79 -8.09
C VAL A 523 -15.24 6.43 -6.95
N PHE A 524 -13.95 6.67 -7.16
CA PHE A 524 -13.11 7.42 -6.21
C PHE A 524 -13.64 8.83 -5.99
N GLY A 525 -13.86 9.59 -7.07
CA GLY A 525 -14.38 10.96 -6.99
C GLY A 525 -15.76 11.01 -6.30
N LEU A 526 -16.62 10.04 -6.56
CA LEU A 526 -17.93 9.91 -5.94
C LEU A 526 -17.87 9.62 -4.43
N PHE A 527 -16.94 8.76 -3.98
CA PHE A 527 -16.71 8.57 -2.55
C PHE A 527 -16.13 9.83 -1.89
N MET A 528 -15.21 10.52 -2.57
CA MET A 528 -14.65 11.78 -2.06
C MET A 528 -15.73 12.86 -1.91
N MET A 529 -16.64 12.98 -2.88
CA MET A 529 -17.80 13.85 -2.75
C MET A 529 -18.71 13.42 -1.60
N THR A 530 -18.97 12.11 -1.43
CA THR A 530 -19.77 11.57 -0.33
C THR A 530 -19.20 11.93 1.04
N LEU A 531 -17.89 11.75 1.24
CA LEU A 531 -17.19 12.17 2.45
C LEU A 531 -17.28 13.70 2.65
N GLY A 532 -17.13 14.45 1.56
CA GLY A 532 -17.28 15.91 1.52
C GLY A 532 -18.66 16.41 1.94
N MET A 533 -19.73 15.61 1.75
CA MET A 533 -21.08 15.96 2.21
C MET A 533 -21.16 16.22 3.71
N SER A 534 -20.23 15.68 4.50
CA SER A 534 -20.16 15.95 5.94
C SER A 534 -20.01 17.45 6.28
N PHE A 535 -19.57 18.29 5.34
CA PHE A 535 -19.49 19.74 5.50
C PHE A 535 -20.77 20.48 5.11
N LEU A 536 -21.74 19.82 4.45
CA LEU A 536 -23.03 20.41 4.14
C LEU A 536 -23.83 20.65 5.41
N SER A 537 -24.59 21.76 5.44
CA SER A 537 -25.47 22.01 6.57
C SER A 537 -26.65 21.02 6.56
N PRO A 538 -27.03 20.44 7.71
CA PRO A 538 -28.15 19.51 7.77
C PRO A 538 -29.47 20.12 7.28
N GLU A 539 -29.64 21.43 7.37
CA GLU A 539 -30.82 22.15 6.90
C GLU A 539 -30.93 22.12 5.37
N VAL A 540 -29.81 22.23 4.66
CA VAL A 540 -29.78 22.15 3.20
C VAL A 540 -30.14 20.73 2.76
N VAL A 541 -29.51 19.72 3.38
CA VAL A 541 -29.78 18.33 3.08
C VAL A 541 -31.24 17.96 3.37
N ARG A 542 -31.78 18.43 4.50
CA ARG A 542 -33.21 18.25 4.82
C ARG A 542 -34.11 18.83 3.74
N ARG A 543 -33.86 20.07 3.30
CA ARG A 543 -34.64 20.69 2.21
C ARG A 543 -34.55 19.89 0.91
N TRP A 544 -33.39 19.34 0.56
CA TRP A 544 -33.26 18.50 -0.63
C TRP A 544 -34.08 17.21 -0.53
N ILE A 545 -34.04 16.56 0.63
CA ILE A 545 -34.84 15.37 0.91
C ILE A 545 -36.34 15.69 0.84
N ASP A 546 -36.78 16.75 1.52
CA ASP A 546 -38.19 17.16 1.56
C ASP A 546 -38.70 17.51 0.14
N SER A 547 -37.93 18.29 -0.63
CA SER A 547 -38.26 18.63 -2.02
C SER A 547 -38.28 17.39 -2.93
N GLY A 548 -37.34 16.47 -2.76
CA GLY A 548 -37.30 15.21 -3.51
C GLY A 548 -38.52 14.34 -3.24
N MET A 549 -38.91 14.18 -1.97
CA MET A 549 -40.10 13.41 -1.58
C MET A 549 -41.40 14.04 -2.11
N ASN A 550 -41.49 15.37 -2.17
CA ASN A 550 -42.64 16.08 -2.73
C ASN A 550 -42.83 15.85 -4.23
N LEU A 551 -41.73 15.63 -4.98
CA LEU A 551 -41.79 15.28 -6.41
C LEU A 551 -42.42 13.90 -6.64
N PHE A 552 -42.20 12.94 -5.75
CA PHE A 552 -42.74 11.58 -5.84
C PHE A 552 -44.12 11.40 -5.17
N SER A 553 -44.59 12.37 -4.38
CA SER A 553 -45.84 12.29 -3.60
C SER A 553 -46.97 13.17 -4.13
N ARG A 554 -46.98 13.48 -5.44
CA ARG A 554 -48.15 14.08 -6.12
C ARG A 554 -49.37 13.16 -5.97
N GLY A 555 -50.11 13.29 -4.88
CA GLY A 555 -51.30 12.49 -4.59
C GLY A 555 -51.72 12.37 -3.12
N THR A 556 -50.91 12.79 -2.14
CA THR A 556 -51.35 12.80 -0.74
C THR A 556 -51.10 14.16 -0.12
N GLU A 557 -52.15 14.79 0.42
CA GLU A 557 -52.07 16.08 1.11
C GLU A 557 -50.90 16.12 2.11
N PRO A 558 -50.14 17.23 2.17
CA PRO A 558 -49.09 17.39 3.15
C PRO A 558 -49.70 17.33 4.57
N PRO A 559 -49.09 16.63 5.54
CA PRO A 559 -49.50 16.75 6.92
C PRO A 559 -49.34 18.22 7.35
N ALA A 560 -50.39 18.77 7.97
CA ALA A 560 -50.43 20.15 8.44
C ALA A 560 -49.12 20.53 9.14
N ALA A 561 -48.53 21.65 8.72
CA ALA A 561 -47.30 22.17 9.29
C ALA A 561 -47.47 22.34 10.81
N ILE A 562 -46.74 21.53 11.59
CA ILE A 562 -46.58 21.77 13.02
C ILE A 562 -45.78 23.07 13.14
N LEU A 563 -46.48 24.16 13.48
CA LEU A 563 -45.87 25.44 13.82
C LEU A 563 -44.79 25.21 14.90
N PRO A 564 -43.64 25.90 14.83
CA PRO A 564 -42.65 25.84 15.89
C PRO A 564 -43.32 26.25 17.22
N PRO A 565 -42.95 25.65 18.36
CA PRO A 565 -43.50 26.06 19.65
C PRO A 565 -43.26 27.56 19.84
N SER A 566 -44.34 28.29 20.09
CA SER A 566 -44.29 29.72 20.42
C SER A 566 -43.28 29.92 21.54
N ARG A 567 -42.34 30.86 21.36
CA ARG A 567 -41.47 31.31 22.46
C ARG A 567 -42.37 31.74 23.62
N VAL A 568 -42.38 30.95 24.69
CA VAL A 568 -42.93 31.38 25.97
C VAL A 568 -42.11 32.61 26.39
N PRO A 569 -42.73 33.77 26.65
CA PRO A 569 -42.01 34.92 27.18
C PRO A 569 -41.51 34.55 28.57
N VAL A 570 -40.19 34.63 28.77
CA VAL A 570 -39.61 34.61 30.12
C VAL A 570 -40.01 35.92 30.78
N ALA A 571 -41.02 35.88 31.65
CA ALA A 571 -41.34 36.99 32.53
C ALA A 571 -40.23 37.15 33.58
N GLY A 572 -39.75 38.38 33.77
CA GLY A 572 -38.98 38.77 34.95
C GLY A 572 -37.48 38.97 34.72
N ALA A 573 -37.11 40.07 34.05
CA ALA A 573 -35.80 40.69 34.22
C ALA A 573 -35.94 42.21 34.08
N GLU A 574 -36.66 42.82 35.02
CA GLU A 574 -36.57 44.25 35.27
C GLU A 574 -36.13 44.48 36.72
N LYS A 575 -35.22 45.45 36.88
CA LYS A 575 -34.65 46.02 38.12
C LYS A 575 -33.46 45.29 38.73
N LEU A 576 -32.27 45.80 38.40
CA LEU A 576 -31.40 46.46 39.38
C LEU A 576 -30.35 47.30 38.64
N LYS A 577 -30.65 48.60 38.52
CA LYS A 577 -29.65 49.66 38.44
C LYS A 577 -29.37 50.10 39.88
N ALA A 578 -28.13 49.96 40.31
CA ALA A 578 -27.44 50.81 41.29
C ALA A 578 -25.94 50.58 41.10
#